data_AF-A0A1X6PAU1-F1
#
_entry.id   AF-A0A1X6PAU1-F1
#
_cell.length_a   1.000
_cell.length_b   1.000
_cell.length_c   1.000
_cell.angle_alpha   90.00
_cell.angle_beta   90.00
_cell.angle_gamma   90.00
#
_symmetry.space_group_name_H-M   'P 1'
#
loop_
_entity.id
_entity.type
_entity.pdbx_description
1 polymer ?
#
loop_
_entity_poly.entity_id
_entity_poly.type
_entity_poly.pdbx_seq_one_letter_code
_entity_poly.pdbx_strand_id
1 'polypeptide(L)'
;MAPALCTLASLRAARPCASATRVALLLTLPAVLVGGVLFYGGHVASVGWLGAPRAAATAVAETASVAPTPPWPVSRDTVATVADSAEAADDDITVLAGHDCAALGRRAEPAWVDRSALAASVPDFLSLYARRRVTDNAGGMRADHSFGLYTVVRALRPAVFIESGVFKAHSSWLVSATLPGTRIISIDPSAGACEAARASIRLAGGDPAVTLTCLTGETFADFSEVDWDVLLSANGSLPDVRAVRASTLVLMDDHMAGPRRLAEVALRGFSHVLFDDNYAPTMHGDQYSIKQACARGAVARAAWSGAALDRFGRVRTRRLPWERHVALGNAMTSLMSEYWEVPPLGAPELTRQTRASVAELAPAVVSDARVWRETGLGAMAQAEFGAYTHMAYIKLQ
;
A
#
# COMPACT_ATOMS: atom_id res chain seq x y z
N MET A 1 -3.51 -27.76 47.53
CA MET A 1 -4.45 -28.04 48.64
C MET A 1 -4.63 -26.74 49.41
N ALA A 2 -5.88 -26.27 49.53
CA ALA A 2 -6.30 -25.00 50.13
C ALA A 2 -6.41 -25.11 51.69
N PRO A 3 -7.08 -24.21 52.46
CA PRO A 3 -7.58 -22.82 52.24
C PRO A 3 -7.45 -21.87 53.48
N ALA A 4 -7.95 -20.62 53.36
CA ALA A 4 -8.80 -19.83 54.31
C ALA A 4 -8.64 -18.30 53.99
N LEU A 5 -9.60 -17.44 53.57
CA LEU A 5 -10.99 -17.07 53.99
C LEU A 5 -11.06 -16.67 55.49
N CYS A 6 -11.58 -15.55 55.98
CA CYS A 6 -12.51 -14.46 55.59
C CYS A 6 -12.11 -13.18 56.40
N THR A 7 -12.61 -11.94 56.23
CA THR A 7 -13.96 -11.35 56.48
C THR A 7 -13.90 -9.83 56.16
N LEU A 8 -14.83 -9.24 55.38
CA LEU A 8 -16.01 -8.39 55.77
C LEU A 8 -15.68 -7.18 56.69
N ALA A 9 -16.19 -5.95 56.56
CA ALA A 9 -17.15 -5.29 55.66
C ALA A 9 -17.18 -3.76 55.93
N SER A 10 -17.64 -3.01 54.90
CA SER A 10 -18.53 -1.83 54.95
C SER A 10 -18.15 -0.55 55.72
N LEU A 11 -18.23 0.62 55.06
CA LEU A 11 -19.34 1.57 55.19
C LEU A 11 -19.15 2.87 54.35
N ARG A 12 -20.15 3.13 53.48
CA ARG A 12 -20.83 4.40 53.14
C ARG A 12 -20.02 5.63 52.69
N ALA A 13 -20.22 6.07 51.44
CA ALA A 13 -21.09 7.20 51.01
C ALA A 13 -20.23 8.47 50.77
N ALA A 14 -20.43 9.37 49.81
CA ALA A 14 -21.52 9.69 48.89
C ALA A 14 -20.92 10.41 47.64
N ARG A 15 -21.63 10.37 46.51
CA ARG A 15 -21.56 11.41 45.45
C ARG A 15 -22.62 12.47 45.80
N PRO A 16 -22.50 13.77 45.42
CA PRO A 16 -22.84 14.17 44.05
C PRO A 16 -22.16 15.42 43.45
N CYS A 17 -22.27 15.49 42.12
CA CYS A 17 -22.52 16.65 41.25
C CYS A 17 -21.56 17.86 41.20
N ALA A 18 -20.85 17.92 40.07
CA ALA A 18 -20.96 18.95 39.02
C ALA A 18 -21.13 20.43 39.42
N SER A 19 -20.14 21.24 39.07
CA SER A 19 -20.37 22.54 38.43
C SER A 19 -19.32 22.79 37.35
N ALA A 20 -19.79 22.99 36.13
CA ALA A 20 -19.00 23.46 35.00
C ALA A 20 -19.01 24.99 35.04
N THR A 21 -17.91 25.59 35.46
CA THR A 21 -17.71 27.04 35.36
C THR A 21 -16.98 27.33 34.07
N ARG A 22 -17.69 27.94 33.11
CA ARG A 22 -17.11 28.60 31.94
C ARG A 22 -16.22 29.74 32.42
N VAL A 23 -14.91 29.64 32.17
CA VAL A 23 -13.98 30.77 32.27
C VAL A 23 -13.59 31.14 30.85
N ALA A 24 -14.13 32.25 30.36
CA ALA A 24 -13.67 32.92 29.16
C ALA A 24 -12.37 33.66 29.51
N LEU A 25 -11.25 33.13 29.04
CA LEU A 25 -9.95 33.79 29.15
C LEU A 25 -9.74 34.63 27.89
N LEU A 26 -10.05 35.93 27.97
CA LEU A 26 -9.53 36.94 27.06
C LEU A 26 -8.04 37.10 27.38
N LEU A 27 -7.17 36.60 26.50
CA LEU A 27 -5.76 36.98 26.47
C LEU A 27 -5.51 37.83 25.22
N THR A 28 -5.20 39.08 25.49
CA THR A 28 -4.79 40.11 24.55
C THR A 28 -3.40 39.82 24.00
N LEU A 29 -3.27 39.73 22.67
CA LEU A 29 -1.99 39.74 21.97
C LEU A 29 -1.50 41.19 21.82
N PRO A 30 -0.22 41.51 22.09
CA PRO A 30 0.36 42.76 21.64
C PRO A 30 0.82 42.61 20.19
N ALA A 31 0.24 43.41 19.29
CA ALA A 31 0.76 43.60 17.94
C ALA A 31 1.78 44.74 17.95
N VAL A 32 2.99 44.47 17.44
CA VAL A 32 4.04 45.47 17.19
C VAL A 32 4.50 45.33 15.73
N LEU A 33 4.38 46.42 14.98
CA LEU A 33 5.22 46.99 13.91
C LEU A 33 4.33 47.70 12.88
N VAL A 34 4.35 49.04 12.84
CA VAL A 34 5.21 49.90 11.99
C VAL A 34 4.91 49.71 10.50
N GLY A 35 4.32 50.73 9.88
CA GLY A 35 3.87 50.74 8.48
C GLY A 35 2.38 51.01 8.39
N GLY A 36 1.95 52.21 8.79
CA GLY A 36 0.57 52.52 9.09
C GLY A 36 -0.40 52.38 7.92
N VAL A 37 -1.42 51.53 8.09
CA VAL A 37 -2.79 51.72 7.60
C VAL A 37 -3.73 50.94 8.54
N LEU A 38 -4.71 51.61 9.15
CA LEU A 38 -5.81 51.04 9.93
C LEU A 38 -7.05 50.92 9.03
N PHE A 39 -7.78 49.79 9.07
CA PHE A 39 -9.17 49.72 8.62
C PHE A 39 -10.02 48.89 9.60
N TYR A 40 -11.11 49.51 10.08
CA TYR A 40 -12.19 48.90 10.88
C TYR A 40 -13.27 48.30 9.95
N GLY A 41 -13.92 47.22 10.41
CA GLY A 41 -14.84 46.40 9.59
C GLY A 41 -16.28 46.92 9.43
N GLY A 42 -17.11 46.14 8.71
CA GLY A 42 -18.57 46.25 8.71
C GLY A 42 -19.26 46.02 7.36
N HIS A 43 -20.22 45.08 7.34
CA HIS A 43 -21.13 44.72 6.24
C HIS A 43 -21.95 45.89 5.66
N VAL A 44 -22.27 45.85 4.35
CA VAL A 44 -23.47 46.46 3.74
C VAL A 44 -24.01 45.57 2.60
N ALA A 45 -25.32 45.36 2.59
CA ALA A 45 -26.08 44.68 1.55
C ALA A 45 -26.75 45.66 0.56
N SER A 46 -26.88 45.20 -0.70
CA SER A 46 -27.85 45.53 -1.77
C SER A 46 -28.18 46.99 -2.14
N VAL A 47 -28.07 47.34 -3.44
CA VAL A 47 -29.14 47.93 -4.29
C VAL A 47 -28.83 47.62 -5.77
N GLY A 48 -29.85 47.16 -6.52
CA GLY A 48 -29.77 46.85 -7.95
C GLY A 48 -30.00 48.04 -8.89
N TRP A 49 -29.74 47.82 -10.18
CA TRP A 49 -30.19 48.68 -11.28
C TRP A 49 -30.74 47.83 -12.44
N LEU A 50 -31.91 48.24 -12.93
CA LEU A 50 -32.68 47.71 -14.06
C LEU A 50 -32.22 48.34 -15.39
N GLY A 51 -32.31 47.57 -16.50
CA GLY A 51 -32.71 48.13 -17.80
C GLY A 51 -31.84 47.86 -19.05
N ALA A 52 -32.11 46.73 -19.72
CA ALA A 52 -32.26 46.41 -21.18
C ALA A 52 -31.95 47.48 -22.29
N PRO A 53 -31.75 47.11 -23.60
CA PRO A 53 -32.31 45.93 -24.30
C PRO A 53 -31.42 45.15 -25.31
N ARG A 54 -32.03 44.03 -25.76
CA ARG A 54 -31.60 43.01 -26.73
C ARG A 54 -31.29 43.54 -28.15
N ALA A 55 -30.34 42.87 -28.81
CA ALA A 55 -30.36 42.62 -30.25
C ALA A 55 -29.99 41.15 -30.51
N ALA A 56 -30.79 40.48 -31.33
CA ALA A 56 -30.62 39.08 -31.73
C ALA A 56 -29.70 38.99 -32.95
N ALA A 57 -28.78 38.04 -32.95
CA ALA A 57 -28.13 37.55 -34.17
C ALA A 57 -27.84 36.05 -34.00
N THR A 58 -28.47 35.28 -34.87
CA THR A 58 -28.22 33.85 -35.12
C THR A 58 -26.85 33.66 -35.78
N ALA A 59 -26.02 32.79 -35.23
CA ALA A 59 -24.88 32.21 -35.93
C ALA A 59 -24.76 30.72 -35.59
N VAL A 60 -24.70 29.93 -36.65
CA VAL A 60 -24.59 28.47 -36.71
C VAL A 60 -23.18 28.09 -36.27
N ALA A 61 -23.05 27.17 -35.31
CA ALA A 61 -21.76 26.60 -34.91
C ALA A 61 -21.44 25.40 -35.80
N GLU A 62 -20.34 25.51 -36.56
CA GLU A 62 -19.68 24.37 -37.21
C GLU A 62 -19.06 23.43 -36.17
N THR A 63 -19.20 22.15 -36.43
CA THR A 63 -18.77 21.02 -35.62
C THR A 63 -17.26 20.85 -35.66
N ALA A 64 -16.58 21.06 -34.51
CA ALA A 64 -15.28 20.46 -34.24
C ALA A 64 -15.50 19.12 -33.53
N SER A 65 -15.07 18.04 -34.17
CA SER A 65 -15.17 16.66 -33.68
C SER A 65 -14.27 16.45 -32.46
N VAL A 66 -14.89 16.37 -31.28
CA VAL A 66 -14.28 15.82 -30.08
C VAL A 66 -14.24 14.30 -30.24
N ALA A 67 -13.05 13.71 -30.11
CA ALA A 67 -12.86 12.27 -30.09
C ALA A 67 -13.68 11.62 -28.95
N PRO A 68 -14.28 10.44 -29.18
CA PRO A 68 -15.12 9.81 -28.17
C PRO A 68 -14.28 9.38 -26.97
N THR A 69 -14.66 9.87 -25.80
CA THR A 69 -14.30 9.31 -24.50
C THR A 69 -14.60 7.81 -24.46
N PRO A 70 -13.67 6.94 -24.01
CA PRO A 70 -13.90 5.51 -23.92
C PRO A 70 -15.03 5.19 -22.91
N PRO A 71 -15.79 4.11 -23.12
CA PRO A 71 -17.10 3.98 -22.50
C PRO A 71 -17.07 3.06 -21.26
N TRP A 72 -16.40 3.40 -20.16
CA TRP A 72 -16.61 2.67 -18.89
C TRP A 72 -16.34 3.54 -17.66
N PRO A 73 -17.36 3.85 -16.84
CA PRO A 73 -17.14 4.05 -15.43
C PRO A 73 -17.20 2.68 -14.76
N VAL A 74 -16.09 2.22 -14.16
CA VAL A 74 -16.18 1.23 -13.09
C VAL A 74 -17.02 1.91 -12.00
N SER A 75 -18.27 1.49 -11.81
CA SER A 75 -19.15 2.15 -10.85
C SER A 75 -18.56 1.98 -9.45
N ARG A 76 -18.71 3.02 -8.60
CA ARG A 76 -18.39 2.93 -7.17
C ARG A 76 -19.02 1.70 -6.51
N ASP A 77 -20.16 1.24 -7.04
CA ASP A 77 -20.89 0.07 -6.56
C ASP A 77 -20.14 -1.25 -6.81
N THR A 78 -19.36 -1.35 -7.89
CA THR A 78 -18.61 -2.57 -8.26
C THR A 78 -17.39 -2.78 -7.36
N VAL A 79 -16.75 -1.70 -6.92
CA VAL A 79 -15.54 -1.79 -6.10
C VAL A 79 -15.89 -1.75 -4.60
N ALA A 80 -17.00 -1.10 -4.22
CA ALA A 80 -17.57 -1.15 -2.86
C ALA A 80 -18.06 -2.56 -2.52
N THR A 81 -18.68 -3.27 -3.49
CA THR A 81 -19.01 -4.70 -3.36
C THR A 81 -17.80 -5.64 -3.36
N VAL A 82 -16.55 -5.17 -3.46
CA VAL A 82 -15.39 -6.05 -3.20
C VAL A 82 -14.77 -5.76 -1.82
N ALA A 83 -14.80 -4.50 -1.37
CA ALA A 83 -14.31 -4.14 -0.04
C ALA A 83 -15.29 -4.48 1.09
N ASP A 84 -16.61 -4.28 0.91
CA ASP A 84 -17.61 -4.69 1.89
C ASP A 84 -17.83 -6.22 1.88
N SER A 85 -17.57 -6.88 0.75
CA SER A 85 -17.75 -8.34 0.59
C SER A 85 -16.62 -9.19 1.14
N ALA A 86 -15.53 -8.58 1.60
CA ALA A 86 -14.57 -9.27 2.45
C ALA A 86 -15.09 -9.46 3.88
N GLU A 87 -16.13 -8.73 4.31
CA GLU A 87 -16.84 -8.93 5.58
C GLU A 87 -18.03 -9.89 5.45
N ALA A 88 -18.75 -9.84 4.33
CA ALA A 88 -19.92 -10.67 4.09
C ALA A 88 -19.55 -11.99 3.41
N ALA A 89 -19.32 -13.01 4.22
CA ALA A 89 -19.52 -14.38 3.77
C ALA A 89 -21.02 -14.64 3.52
N ASP A 90 -21.65 -14.05 2.50
CA ASP A 90 -22.82 -14.61 1.80
C ASP A 90 -23.23 -13.79 0.55
N ASP A 91 -23.38 -14.52 -0.55
CA ASP A 91 -24.26 -14.29 -1.70
C ASP A 91 -24.19 -12.96 -2.47
N ASP A 92 -23.14 -12.81 -3.29
CA ASP A 92 -23.20 -12.39 -4.71
C ASP A 92 -21.84 -11.86 -5.16
N ILE A 93 -20.91 -12.77 -5.51
CA ILE A 93 -19.76 -12.40 -6.33
C ILE A 93 -20.24 -12.38 -7.78
N THR A 94 -20.63 -11.20 -8.25
CA THR A 94 -20.90 -10.96 -9.67
C THR A 94 -19.62 -11.16 -10.47
N VAL A 95 -19.74 -11.92 -11.56
CA VAL A 95 -18.64 -12.29 -12.45
C VAL A 95 -18.23 -11.05 -13.26
N LEU A 96 -17.19 -10.36 -12.82
CA LEU A 96 -16.50 -9.36 -13.61
C LEU A 96 -15.44 -10.07 -14.46
N ALA A 97 -15.56 -9.95 -15.78
CA ALA A 97 -14.61 -10.55 -16.70
C ALA A 97 -13.30 -9.74 -16.70
N GLY A 98 -12.22 -10.37 -16.26
CA GLY A 98 -10.86 -9.96 -16.56
C GLY A 98 -9.87 -11.06 -16.17
N HIS A 99 -8.58 -10.81 -16.38
CA HIS A 99 -7.48 -11.78 -16.58
C HIS A 99 -7.72 -13.22 -16.07
N ASP A 100 -7.49 -14.19 -16.95
CA ASP A 100 -7.54 -15.61 -16.58
C ASP A 100 -6.50 -15.88 -15.47
N CYS A 101 -6.91 -16.47 -14.35
CA CYS A 101 -5.98 -16.92 -13.30
C CYS A 101 -4.94 -17.91 -13.84
N ALA A 102 -5.22 -18.62 -14.93
CA ALA A 102 -4.23 -19.43 -15.64
C ALA A 102 -3.22 -18.59 -16.45
N ALA A 103 -3.48 -17.29 -16.64
CA ALA A 103 -2.60 -16.33 -17.28
C ALA A 103 -1.76 -15.51 -16.29
N LEU A 104 -2.19 -15.34 -15.04
CA LEU A 104 -1.36 -14.76 -13.98
C LEU A 104 -0.18 -15.69 -13.72
N GLY A 105 1.03 -15.22 -14.01
CA GLY A 105 2.24 -16.05 -13.98
C GLY A 105 2.70 -16.54 -15.36
N ARG A 106 1.99 -16.23 -16.45
CA ARG A 106 2.70 -16.08 -17.74
C ARG A 106 3.69 -14.96 -17.50
N ARG A 107 4.99 -15.28 -17.60
CA ARG A 107 6.18 -14.47 -17.29
C ARG A 107 6.30 -13.22 -18.18
N ALA A 108 5.19 -12.52 -18.39
CA ALA A 108 5.10 -11.29 -19.13
C ALA A 108 5.63 -10.21 -18.22
N GLU A 109 6.91 -9.89 -18.43
CA GLU A 109 7.50 -8.76 -17.79
C GLU A 109 6.85 -7.49 -18.35
N PRO A 110 6.63 -6.48 -17.50
CA PRO A 110 6.18 -5.19 -17.96
C PRO A 110 7.08 -4.62 -19.04
N ALA A 111 6.52 -3.86 -19.98
CA ALA A 111 7.30 -3.27 -21.07
C ALA A 111 8.41 -2.30 -20.58
N TRP A 112 8.29 -1.80 -19.35
CA TRP A 112 9.29 -0.95 -18.70
C TRP A 112 10.41 -1.73 -17.99
N VAL A 113 10.32 -3.06 -17.91
CA VAL A 113 11.39 -3.91 -17.35
C VAL A 113 12.42 -4.21 -18.43
N ASP A 114 13.65 -3.76 -18.18
CA ASP A 114 14.83 -4.15 -18.95
C ASP A 114 15.69 -5.08 -18.07
N ARG A 115 15.77 -6.37 -18.45
CA ARG A 115 16.55 -7.37 -17.72
C ARG A 115 18.05 -7.08 -17.69
N SER A 116 18.59 -6.50 -18.76
CA SER A 116 20.01 -6.14 -18.81
C SER A 116 20.29 -4.98 -17.87
N ALA A 117 19.42 -3.97 -17.84
CA ALA A 117 19.52 -2.88 -16.88
C ALA A 117 19.33 -3.35 -15.43
N LEU A 118 18.41 -4.30 -15.20
CA LEU A 118 18.18 -4.92 -13.91
C LEU A 118 19.45 -5.61 -13.39
N ALA A 119 20.06 -6.48 -14.20
CA ALA A 119 21.31 -7.16 -13.86
C ALA A 119 22.46 -6.16 -13.65
N ALA A 120 22.56 -5.13 -14.48
CA ALA A 120 23.57 -4.08 -14.34
C ALA A 120 23.40 -3.25 -13.06
N SER A 121 22.19 -3.17 -12.50
CA SER A 121 21.91 -2.42 -11.27
C SER A 121 22.33 -3.13 -9.97
N VAL A 122 22.66 -4.42 -10.03
CA VAL A 122 22.98 -5.24 -8.86
C VAL A 122 24.12 -4.65 -8.02
N PRO A 123 25.28 -4.21 -8.58
CA PRO A 123 26.36 -3.64 -7.78
C PRO A 123 25.96 -2.34 -7.06
N ASP A 124 25.17 -1.48 -7.71
CA ASP A 124 24.66 -0.23 -7.11
C ASP A 124 23.70 -0.53 -5.97
N PHE A 125 22.79 -1.49 -6.17
CA PHE A 125 21.89 -1.96 -5.13
C PHE A 125 22.67 -2.51 -3.93
N LEU A 126 23.67 -3.37 -4.14
CA LEU A 126 24.45 -3.95 -3.04
C LEU A 126 25.22 -2.88 -2.27
N SER A 127 25.79 -1.92 -2.98
CA SER A 127 26.47 -0.78 -2.38
C SER A 127 25.53 0.08 -1.53
N LEU A 128 24.28 0.23 -1.95
CA LEU A 128 23.22 0.88 -1.18
C LEU A 128 22.79 0.02 0.03
N TYR A 129 22.45 -1.25 -0.21
CA TYR A 129 21.93 -2.20 0.77
C TYR A 129 22.92 -2.45 1.93
N ALA A 130 24.22 -2.32 1.69
CA ALA A 130 25.26 -2.38 2.73
C ALA A 130 25.17 -1.24 3.76
N ARG A 131 24.52 -0.11 3.43
CA ARG A 131 24.36 1.06 4.31
C ARG A 131 23.06 1.05 5.12
N ARG A 132 22.25 -0.01 5.00
CA ARG A 132 20.95 -0.10 5.66
C ARG A 132 21.07 -0.02 7.17
N ARG A 133 20.08 0.61 7.80
CA ARG A 133 19.96 0.66 9.26
C ARG A 133 19.73 -0.74 9.86
N VAL A 134 18.83 -1.49 9.22
CA VAL A 134 18.33 -2.76 9.71
C VAL A 134 19.18 -3.88 9.12
N THR A 135 20.26 -4.23 9.79
CA THR A 135 21.17 -5.30 9.32
C THR A 135 20.52 -6.67 9.41
N ASP A 136 19.73 -6.93 10.45
CA ASP A 136 18.86 -8.11 10.55
C ASP A 136 17.38 -7.73 10.47
N ASN A 137 16.84 -7.83 9.25
CA ASN A 137 15.41 -7.67 8.99
C ASN A 137 14.66 -9.01 9.03
N ALA A 138 14.99 -9.92 9.95
CA ALA A 138 14.19 -11.13 10.19
C ALA A 138 12.71 -10.78 10.35
N GLY A 139 11.86 -11.48 9.60
CA GLY A 139 10.41 -11.27 9.56
C GLY A 139 9.94 -10.15 8.62
N GLY A 140 10.83 -9.51 7.87
CA GLY A 140 10.45 -8.57 6.80
C GLY A 140 11.38 -8.71 5.60
N MET A 141 11.30 -7.75 4.67
CA MET A 141 12.08 -7.76 3.44
C MET A 141 13.60 -7.92 3.65
N ARG A 142 14.18 -8.93 3.00
CA ARG A 142 15.64 -9.14 2.90
C ARG A 142 16.14 -8.89 1.48
N ALA A 143 17.32 -9.36 1.11
CA ALA A 143 17.97 -8.99 -0.15
C ALA A 143 17.07 -9.14 -1.40
N ASP A 144 16.38 -10.27 -1.57
CA ASP A 144 15.53 -10.51 -2.74
C ASP A 144 14.37 -9.49 -2.82
N HIS A 145 13.58 -9.33 -1.75
CA HIS A 145 12.45 -8.40 -1.71
C HIS A 145 12.88 -6.94 -1.74
N SER A 146 13.99 -6.61 -1.06
CA SER A 146 14.59 -5.28 -1.11
C SER A 146 15.02 -4.93 -2.52
N PHE A 147 15.63 -5.87 -3.24
CA PHE A 147 15.98 -5.64 -4.63
C PHE A 147 14.75 -5.45 -5.51
N GLY A 148 13.67 -6.17 -5.23
CA GLY A 148 12.40 -5.99 -5.93
C GLY A 148 11.79 -4.60 -5.72
N LEU A 149 11.69 -4.14 -4.47
CA LEU A 149 11.23 -2.79 -4.16
C LEU A 149 12.14 -1.71 -4.78
N TYR A 150 13.46 -1.87 -4.66
CA TYR A 150 14.45 -0.99 -5.31
C TYR A 150 14.21 -0.86 -6.82
N THR A 151 13.97 -1.99 -7.49
CA THR A 151 13.71 -2.05 -8.93
C THR A 151 12.46 -1.28 -9.32
N VAL A 152 11.34 -1.56 -8.63
CA VAL A 152 10.05 -0.91 -8.91
C VAL A 152 10.12 0.60 -8.63
N VAL A 153 10.76 1.01 -7.54
CA VAL A 153 10.94 2.43 -7.19
C VAL A 153 11.78 3.16 -8.25
N ARG A 154 12.87 2.54 -8.73
CA ARG A 154 13.70 3.14 -9.79
C ARG A 154 12.97 3.26 -11.12
N ALA A 155 12.13 2.29 -11.46
CA ALA A 155 11.38 2.28 -12.71
C ALA A 155 10.23 3.29 -12.69
N LEU A 156 9.41 3.29 -11.63
CA LEU A 156 8.21 4.13 -11.55
C LEU A 156 8.50 5.56 -11.08
N ARG A 157 9.59 5.75 -10.32
CA ARG A 157 9.99 7.03 -9.71
C ARG A 157 8.81 7.76 -9.03
N PRO A 158 8.09 7.11 -8.10
CA PRO A 158 6.88 7.68 -7.53
C PRO A 158 7.20 8.93 -6.69
N ALA A 159 6.39 9.98 -6.83
CA ALA A 159 6.50 11.17 -5.98
C ALA A 159 5.97 10.90 -4.56
N VAL A 160 5.01 9.99 -4.44
CA VAL A 160 4.40 9.53 -3.19
C VAL A 160 4.53 8.01 -3.11
N PHE A 161 5.00 7.52 -1.97
CA PHE A 161 5.08 6.11 -1.62
C PHE A 161 4.22 5.88 -0.37
N ILE A 162 3.33 4.89 -0.43
CA ILE A 162 2.54 4.45 0.71
C ILE A 162 3.06 3.08 1.11
N GLU A 163 3.31 2.87 2.39
CA GLU A 163 3.58 1.54 2.96
C GLU A 163 2.52 1.21 4.01
N SER A 164 1.83 0.08 3.81
CA SER A 164 0.99 -0.55 4.82
C SER A 164 1.73 -1.76 5.37
N GLY A 165 2.12 -1.69 6.64
CA GLY A 165 3.12 -2.59 7.23
C GLY A 165 4.51 -1.95 7.22
N VAL A 166 4.91 -1.35 8.34
CA VAL A 166 6.18 -0.62 8.47
C VAL A 166 7.21 -1.48 9.18
N PHE A 167 6.79 -2.20 10.23
CA PHE A 167 7.65 -3.07 11.03
C PHE A 167 8.92 -2.37 11.54
N LYS A 168 10.10 -2.72 11.01
CA LYS A 168 11.41 -2.13 11.36
C LYS A 168 11.78 -0.91 10.49
N ALA A 169 10.87 -0.49 9.60
CA ALA A 169 11.01 0.62 8.66
C ALA A 169 12.18 0.48 7.68
N HIS A 170 12.39 -0.75 7.17
CA HIS A 170 13.40 -1.01 6.16
C HIS A 170 12.98 -0.50 4.77
N SER A 171 11.71 -0.69 4.40
CA SER A 171 11.06 -0.10 3.22
C SER A 171 11.24 1.42 3.17
N SER A 172 10.90 2.12 4.27
CA SER A 172 11.00 3.59 4.34
C SER A 172 12.45 4.07 4.15
N TRP A 173 13.44 3.38 4.72
CA TRP A 173 14.85 3.66 4.48
C TRP A 173 15.21 3.43 3.00
N LEU A 174 14.85 2.28 2.45
CA LEU A 174 15.24 1.88 1.11
C LEU A 174 14.66 2.83 0.06
N VAL A 175 13.39 3.19 0.16
CA VAL A 175 12.72 4.14 -0.75
C VAL A 175 13.37 5.52 -0.64
N SER A 176 13.57 6.03 0.58
CA SER A 176 14.19 7.34 0.80
C SER A 176 15.62 7.40 0.25
N ALA A 177 16.39 6.32 0.41
CA ALA A 177 17.77 6.26 -0.07
C ALA A 177 17.88 5.99 -1.59
N THR A 178 16.88 5.34 -2.18
CA THR A 178 16.83 5.05 -3.63
C THR A 178 16.34 6.25 -4.42
N LEU A 179 15.33 6.97 -3.89
CA LEU A 179 14.70 8.12 -4.53
C LEU A 179 14.50 9.25 -3.50
N PRO A 180 15.55 10.04 -3.22
CA PRO A 180 15.47 11.15 -2.28
C PRO A 180 14.37 12.14 -2.65
N GLY A 181 13.64 12.63 -1.64
CA GLY A 181 12.53 13.57 -1.82
C GLY A 181 11.17 12.91 -2.04
N THR A 182 11.09 11.58 -2.12
CA THR A 182 9.81 10.85 -2.12
C THR A 182 9.05 11.13 -0.83
N ARG A 183 7.77 11.53 -0.94
CA ARG A 183 6.87 11.63 0.21
C ARG A 183 6.45 10.22 0.63
N ILE A 184 6.67 9.85 1.88
CA ILE A 184 6.35 8.55 2.45
C ILE A 184 5.15 8.69 3.39
N ILE A 185 4.15 7.85 3.20
CA ILE A 185 2.99 7.71 4.10
C ILE A 185 3.06 6.30 4.70
N SER A 186 3.31 6.23 6.00
CA SER A 186 3.51 4.98 6.74
C SER A 186 2.27 4.63 7.56
N ILE A 187 1.71 3.44 7.33
CA ILE A 187 0.54 2.89 8.03
C ILE A 187 0.96 1.64 8.78
N ASP A 188 0.80 1.63 10.11
CA ASP A 188 1.13 0.48 10.94
C ASP A 188 0.44 0.59 12.32
N PRO A 189 -0.21 -0.45 12.85
CA PRO A 189 -0.85 -0.38 14.16
C PRO A 189 0.13 -0.15 15.31
N SER A 190 1.42 -0.44 15.12
CA SER A 190 2.46 -0.25 16.13
C SER A 190 2.80 1.23 16.34
N ALA A 191 2.71 1.69 17.60
CA ALA A 191 3.13 3.05 17.96
C ALA A 191 4.63 3.33 17.71
N GLY A 192 5.47 2.29 17.68
CA GLY A 192 6.92 2.43 17.45
C GLY A 192 7.30 2.59 15.96
N ALA A 193 6.39 2.26 15.04
CA ALA A 193 6.66 2.25 13.61
C ALA A 193 7.06 3.63 13.07
N CYS A 194 6.37 4.68 13.50
CA CYS A 194 6.67 6.03 13.04
C CYS A 194 8.07 6.51 13.46
N GLU A 195 8.52 6.21 14.69
CA GLU A 195 9.87 6.58 15.12
C GLU A 195 10.93 5.78 14.36
N ALA A 196 10.67 4.50 14.08
CA ALA A 196 11.54 3.71 13.21
C ALA A 196 11.65 4.33 11.80
N ALA A 197 10.52 4.72 11.19
CA ALA A 197 10.49 5.38 9.89
C ALA A 197 11.23 6.73 9.89
N ARG A 198 11.06 7.55 10.93
CA ARG A 198 11.83 8.79 11.10
C ARG A 198 13.33 8.54 11.15
N ALA A 199 13.77 7.57 11.95
CA ALA A 199 15.19 7.22 12.05
C ALA A 199 15.74 6.69 10.72
N SER A 200 14.98 5.86 10.01
CA SER A 200 15.30 5.32 8.70
C SER A 200 15.47 6.41 7.63
N ILE A 201 14.54 7.37 7.57
CA ILE A 201 14.60 8.49 6.61
C ILE A 201 15.78 9.42 6.91
N ARG A 202 16.06 9.72 8.19
CA ARG A 202 17.26 10.51 8.57
C ARG A 202 18.54 9.83 8.14
N LEU A 203 18.65 8.51 8.34
CA LEU A 203 19.83 7.76 7.92
C LEU A 203 20.01 7.78 6.39
N ALA A 204 18.91 7.79 5.64
CA ALA A 204 18.93 7.94 4.18
C ALA A 204 19.31 9.37 3.73
N GLY A 205 19.49 10.32 4.65
CA GLY A 205 19.80 11.73 4.35
C GLY A 205 18.58 12.60 4.07
N GLY A 206 17.36 12.08 4.30
CA GLY A 206 16.12 12.83 4.15
C GLY A 206 15.69 13.56 5.42
N ASP A 207 14.84 14.57 5.27
CA ASP A 207 14.16 15.23 6.39
C ASP A 207 12.77 14.61 6.61
N PRO A 208 12.55 13.84 7.69
CA PRO A 208 11.24 13.25 7.96
C PRO A 208 10.17 14.28 8.31
N ALA A 209 10.54 15.50 8.74
CA ALA A 209 9.55 16.56 8.98
C ALA A 209 8.86 17.02 7.69
N VAL A 210 9.54 16.83 6.55
CA VAL A 210 9.04 17.20 5.22
C VAL A 210 8.48 15.99 4.48
N THR A 211 9.12 14.84 4.60
CA THR A 211 8.86 13.68 3.74
C THR A 211 7.92 12.65 4.34
N LEU A 212 7.75 12.59 5.67
CA LEU A 212 7.02 11.51 6.33
C LEU A 212 5.66 11.96 6.86
N THR A 213 4.63 11.17 6.58
CA THR A 213 3.35 11.20 7.27
C THR A 213 3.10 9.85 7.94
N CYS A 214 2.77 9.84 9.23
CA CYS A 214 2.53 8.61 9.98
C CYS A 214 1.07 8.46 10.39
N LEU A 215 0.50 7.30 10.07
CA LEU A 215 -0.81 6.84 10.53
C LEU A 215 -0.57 5.59 11.39
N THR A 216 -0.07 5.80 12.61
CA THR A 216 0.44 4.72 13.46
C THR A 216 0.06 4.88 14.92
N GLY A 217 -0.03 3.78 15.68
CA GLY A 217 -0.34 3.83 17.11
C GLY A 217 -1.69 4.51 17.38
N GLU A 218 -1.71 5.58 18.18
CA GLU A 218 -2.93 6.32 18.51
C GLU A 218 -3.57 7.02 17.29
N THR A 219 -2.78 7.34 16.26
CA THR A 219 -3.26 7.94 15.01
C THR A 219 -3.39 6.90 13.89
N PHE A 220 -3.33 5.61 14.24
CA PHE A 220 -3.54 4.54 13.27
C PHE A 220 -4.93 4.67 12.65
N ALA A 221 -4.94 4.68 11.33
CA ALA A 221 -6.11 4.47 10.49
C ALA A 221 -5.72 3.38 9.50
N ASP A 222 -6.54 2.34 9.38
CA ASP A 222 -6.31 1.32 8.38
C ASP A 222 -6.29 1.96 6.98
N PHE A 223 -5.56 1.39 6.01
CA PHE A 223 -5.52 1.91 4.63
C PHE A 223 -6.93 2.19 4.07
N SER A 224 -7.90 1.35 4.44
CA SER A 224 -9.29 1.49 4.02
C SER A 224 -10.03 2.66 4.71
N GLU A 225 -9.59 3.12 5.86
CA GLU A 225 -10.27 4.16 6.65
C GLU A 225 -9.72 5.57 6.38
N VAL A 226 -8.57 5.68 5.70
CA VAL A 226 -7.94 6.97 5.42
C VAL A 226 -8.75 7.80 4.43
N ASP A 227 -9.00 9.06 4.78
CA ASP A 227 -9.44 10.08 3.83
C ASP A 227 -8.26 10.53 2.95
N TRP A 228 -8.09 9.81 1.84
CA TRP A 228 -7.01 10.02 0.90
C TRP A 228 -7.10 11.36 0.16
N ASP A 229 -8.30 11.91 -0.03
CA ASP A 229 -8.45 13.22 -0.69
C ASP A 229 -7.90 14.32 0.21
N VAL A 230 -8.23 14.29 1.51
CA VAL A 230 -7.68 15.22 2.49
C VAL A 230 -6.18 15.03 2.65
N LEU A 231 -5.71 13.79 2.81
CA LEU A 231 -4.30 13.52 3.10
C LEU A 231 -3.35 13.93 1.96
N LEU A 232 -3.77 13.67 0.71
CA LEU A 232 -2.96 13.98 -0.47
C LEU A 232 -3.04 15.46 -0.86
N SER A 233 -4.15 16.15 -0.58
CA SER A 233 -4.29 17.59 -0.85
C SER A 233 -3.64 18.51 0.19
N ALA A 234 -3.31 17.99 1.39
CA ALA A 234 -2.75 18.79 2.49
C ALA A 234 -1.43 19.51 2.19
N ASN A 235 -0.67 19.06 1.17
CA ASN A 235 0.45 19.82 0.63
C ASN A 235 -0.03 20.51 -0.65
N GLY A 236 -0.32 21.82 -0.58
CA GLY A 236 -0.86 22.63 -1.69
C GLY A 236 -0.01 22.74 -2.96
N SER A 237 1.04 21.92 -3.06
CA SER A 237 1.94 21.75 -4.20
C SER A 237 1.69 20.47 -5.00
N LEU A 238 0.79 19.57 -4.55
CA LEU A 238 0.44 18.38 -5.31
C LEU A 238 -0.69 18.71 -6.32
N PRO A 239 -0.53 18.37 -7.62
CA PRO A 239 -1.57 18.57 -8.63
C PRO A 239 -2.78 17.65 -8.36
N ASP A 240 -3.81 17.75 -9.21
CA ASP A 240 -5.00 16.87 -9.25
C ASP A 240 -4.80 15.55 -8.48
N VAL A 241 -5.51 15.39 -7.34
CA VAL A 241 -5.38 14.24 -6.43
C VAL A 241 -5.52 12.91 -7.18
N ARG A 242 -6.30 12.89 -8.26
CA ARG A 242 -6.42 11.71 -9.13
C ARG A 242 -5.10 11.35 -9.79
N ALA A 243 -4.36 12.32 -10.32
CA ALA A 243 -3.05 12.11 -10.93
C ALA A 243 -2.01 11.67 -9.89
N VAL A 244 -2.10 12.20 -8.66
CA VAL A 244 -1.24 11.74 -7.55
C VAL A 244 -1.51 10.27 -7.23
N ARG A 245 -2.77 9.87 -7.05
CA ARG A 245 -3.14 8.47 -6.80
C ARG A 245 -2.68 7.54 -7.93
N ALA A 246 -2.89 7.95 -9.18
CA ALA A 246 -2.47 7.17 -10.35
C ALA A 246 -0.95 6.98 -10.48
N SER A 247 -0.14 7.86 -9.88
CA SER A 247 1.34 7.81 -9.91
C SER A 247 1.98 7.40 -8.58
N THR A 248 1.18 7.16 -7.55
CA THR A 248 1.62 6.70 -6.23
C THR A 248 1.89 5.20 -6.27
N LEU A 249 3.01 4.77 -5.67
CA LEU A 249 3.30 3.37 -5.42
C LEU A 249 2.82 2.98 -4.02
N VAL A 250 2.00 1.94 -3.92
CA VAL A 250 1.52 1.39 -2.66
C VAL A 250 2.18 0.05 -2.39
N LEU A 251 2.93 -0.08 -1.29
CA LEU A 251 3.44 -1.34 -0.77
C LEU A 251 2.45 -1.90 0.26
N MET A 252 2.07 -3.17 0.09
CA MET A 252 1.27 -3.96 1.01
C MET A 252 2.12 -5.07 1.63
N ASP A 253 2.45 -4.91 2.89
CA ASP A 253 3.23 -5.83 3.75
C ASP A 253 2.60 -5.92 5.16
N ASP A 254 1.27 -5.76 5.23
CA ASP A 254 0.51 -5.73 6.49
C ASP A 254 -0.10 -7.08 6.86
N HIS A 255 0.19 -8.12 6.07
CA HIS A 255 -0.28 -9.48 6.24
C HIS A 255 -1.83 -9.61 6.25
N MET A 256 -2.53 -8.72 5.54
CA MET A 256 -3.96 -8.86 5.24
C MET A 256 -4.19 -9.62 3.94
N ALA A 257 -5.43 -10.07 3.70
CA ALA A 257 -5.72 -10.79 2.47
C ALA A 257 -5.47 -9.91 1.23
N GLY A 258 -4.57 -10.38 0.36
CA GLY A 258 -4.19 -9.70 -0.88
C GLY A 258 -5.37 -9.30 -1.76
N PRO A 259 -6.35 -10.20 -2.05
CA PRO A 259 -7.52 -9.84 -2.85
C PRO A 259 -8.32 -8.68 -2.28
N ARG A 260 -8.46 -8.63 -0.96
CA ARG A 260 -9.14 -7.54 -0.26
C ARG A 260 -8.35 -6.24 -0.40
N ARG A 261 -7.06 -6.26 -0.07
CA ARG A 261 -6.19 -5.08 -0.19
C ARG A 261 -6.15 -4.54 -1.61
N LEU A 262 -6.10 -5.41 -2.63
CA LEU A 262 -6.11 -4.97 -4.02
C LEU A 262 -7.40 -4.21 -4.36
N ALA A 263 -8.55 -4.70 -3.92
CA ALA A 263 -9.83 -4.04 -4.13
C ALA A 263 -9.91 -2.70 -3.38
N GLU A 264 -9.42 -2.64 -2.15
CA GLU A 264 -9.36 -1.40 -1.38
C GLU A 264 -8.48 -0.34 -2.07
N VAL A 265 -7.36 -0.75 -2.65
CA VAL A 265 -6.47 0.14 -3.42
C VAL A 265 -7.15 0.64 -4.69
N ALA A 266 -7.82 -0.25 -5.43
CA ALA A 266 -8.58 0.10 -6.63
C ALA A 266 -9.72 1.09 -6.33
N LEU A 267 -10.47 0.85 -5.23
CA LEU A 267 -11.55 1.72 -4.76
C LEU A 267 -11.10 3.17 -4.55
N ARG A 268 -9.86 3.33 -4.10
CA ARG A 268 -9.25 4.62 -3.74
C ARG A 268 -8.51 5.25 -4.93
N GLY A 269 -8.60 4.66 -6.12
CA GLY A 269 -8.11 5.24 -7.36
C GLY A 269 -6.59 5.20 -7.53
N PHE A 270 -5.90 4.37 -6.75
CA PHE A 270 -4.47 4.11 -6.93
C PHE A 270 -4.24 3.09 -8.04
N SER A 271 -3.13 3.22 -8.78
CA SER A 271 -2.86 2.37 -9.94
C SER A 271 -1.70 1.40 -9.75
N HIS A 272 -0.73 1.69 -8.88
CA HIS A 272 0.48 0.89 -8.73
C HIS A 272 0.56 0.28 -7.33
N VAL A 273 0.60 -1.06 -7.28
CA VAL A 273 0.63 -1.82 -6.02
C VAL A 273 1.74 -2.84 -6.04
N LEU A 274 2.46 -2.98 -4.95
CA LEU A 274 3.44 -4.01 -4.71
C LEU A 274 3.01 -4.80 -3.48
N PHE A 275 2.84 -6.10 -3.61
CA PHE A 275 2.56 -7.01 -2.50
C PHE A 275 3.83 -7.75 -2.13
N ASP A 276 4.19 -7.68 -0.85
CA ASP A 276 5.14 -8.61 -0.26
C ASP A 276 4.43 -9.94 0.06
N ASP A 277 5.20 -11.02 0.23
CA ASP A 277 4.68 -12.33 0.63
C ASP A 277 3.60 -12.93 -0.30
N ASN A 278 3.91 -13.03 -1.59
CA ASN A 278 3.08 -13.66 -2.61
C ASN A 278 3.30 -15.19 -2.68
N TYR A 279 2.72 -15.90 -1.74
CA TYR A 279 2.85 -17.36 -1.57
C TYR A 279 2.35 -18.18 -2.77
N ALA A 280 3.04 -19.29 -3.07
CA ALA A 280 2.59 -20.23 -4.08
C ALA A 280 1.27 -20.92 -3.68
N PRO A 281 0.45 -21.37 -4.65
CA PRO A 281 -0.89 -21.93 -4.40
C PRO A 281 -1.00 -22.99 -3.31
N THR A 282 0.00 -23.86 -3.21
CA THR A 282 0.01 -25.00 -2.28
C THR A 282 0.82 -24.73 -1.00
N MET A 283 1.34 -23.52 -0.84
CA MET A 283 2.16 -23.15 0.31
C MET A 283 1.30 -22.55 1.43
N HIS A 284 1.71 -22.79 2.67
CA HIS A 284 1.19 -22.07 3.82
C HIS A 284 1.93 -20.74 3.95
N GLY A 285 1.16 -19.67 4.13
CA GLY A 285 1.64 -18.32 4.42
C GLY A 285 0.92 -17.75 5.63
N ASP A 286 1.35 -16.59 6.07
CA ASP A 286 0.71 -15.80 7.14
C ASP A 286 -0.38 -14.85 6.63
N GLN A 287 -0.56 -14.75 5.30
CA GLN A 287 -1.67 -14.07 4.65
C GLN A 287 -2.25 -14.91 3.49
N TYR A 288 -3.45 -14.56 3.05
CA TYR A 288 -4.03 -15.06 1.81
C TYR A 288 -3.58 -14.20 0.62
N SER A 289 -2.54 -14.65 -0.07
CA SER A 289 -1.87 -13.88 -1.13
C SER A 289 -2.60 -13.86 -2.46
N ILE A 290 -2.19 -12.94 -3.35
CA ILE A 290 -2.72 -12.79 -4.73
C ILE A 290 -2.59 -14.10 -5.51
N LYS A 291 -1.41 -14.73 -5.47
CA LYS A 291 -1.11 -15.97 -6.20
C LYS A 291 -1.89 -17.16 -5.66
N GLN A 292 -2.04 -17.26 -4.34
CA GLN A 292 -2.95 -18.25 -3.75
C GLN A 292 -4.38 -18.06 -4.24
N ALA A 293 -4.90 -16.83 -4.26
CA ALA A 293 -6.26 -16.56 -4.74
C ALA A 293 -6.50 -16.98 -6.20
N CYS A 294 -5.43 -17.09 -6.97
CA CYS A 294 -5.44 -17.54 -8.36
C CYS A 294 -5.21 -19.04 -8.54
N ALA A 295 -5.12 -19.81 -7.45
CA ALA A 295 -4.98 -21.27 -7.54
C ALA A 295 -6.17 -21.89 -8.28
N ARG A 296 -5.92 -22.67 -9.33
CA ARG A 296 -6.94 -23.33 -10.17
C ARG A 296 -6.58 -24.79 -10.47
N GLY A 297 -7.56 -25.55 -10.96
CA GLY A 297 -7.38 -26.94 -11.39
C GLY A 297 -7.56 -27.98 -10.28
N ALA A 298 -7.56 -29.25 -10.68
CA ALA A 298 -7.86 -30.37 -9.78
C ALA A 298 -6.83 -30.52 -8.64
N VAL A 299 -5.55 -30.30 -8.93
CA VAL A 299 -4.47 -30.37 -7.92
C VAL A 299 -4.64 -29.28 -6.86
N ALA A 300 -4.85 -28.03 -7.28
CA ALA A 300 -5.10 -26.93 -6.34
C ALA A 300 -6.38 -27.16 -5.54
N ARG A 301 -7.46 -27.63 -6.17
CA ARG A 301 -8.72 -27.96 -5.47
C ARG A 301 -8.51 -29.03 -4.40
N ALA A 302 -7.74 -30.07 -4.71
CA ALA A 302 -7.44 -31.14 -3.75
C ALA A 302 -6.56 -30.65 -2.58
N ALA A 303 -5.64 -29.71 -2.85
CA ALA A 303 -4.77 -29.11 -1.83
C ALA A 303 -5.46 -27.98 -1.02
N TRP A 304 -6.62 -27.49 -1.46
CA TRP A 304 -7.27 -26.34 -0.85
C TRP A 304 -7.82 -26.66 0.54
N SER A 305 -7.19 -26.09 1.55
CA SER A 305 -7.58 -26.25 2.96
C SER A 305 -8.76 -25.37 3.38
N GLY A 306 -9.11 -24.36 2.57
CA GLY A 306 -10.03 -23.28 2.94
C GLY A 306 -9.39 -22.19 3.80
N ALA A 307 -8.07 -22.25 4.05
CA ALA A 307 -7.36 -21.23 4.82
C ALA A 307 -7.19 -19.95 3.99
N ALA A 308 -7.84 -18.89 4.44
CA ALA A 308 -7.70 -17.54 3.89
C ALA A 308 -7.55 -16.57 5.07
N LEU A 309 -6.31 -16.32 5.50
CA LEU A 309 -5.99 -15.43 6.63
C LEU A 309 -6.25 -13.98 6.24
N ASP A 310 -6.93 -13.23 7.12
CA ASP A 310 -7.25 -11.81 6.95
C ASP A 310 -7.39 -11.10 8.31
N ARG A 311 -7.53 -9.76 8.29
CA ARG A 311 -7.70 -8.86 9.45
C ARG A 311 -6.60 -9.05 10.48
N PHE A 312 -5.34 -8.97 10.04
CA PHE A 312 -4.15 -9.12 10.90
C PHE A 312 -4.13 -10.46 11.66
N GLY A 313 -4.59 -11.54 11.01
CA GLY A 313 -4.69 -12.88 11.60
C GLY A 313 -5.73 -13.02 12.72
N ARG A 314 -6.56 -11.99 12.98
CA ARG A 314 -7.58 -12.01 14.03
C ARG A 314 -8.81 -12.81 13.62
N VAL A 315 -9.09 -12.90 12.33
CA VAL A 315 -10.15 -13.77 11.83
C VAL A 315 -9.54 -15.13 11.52
N ARG A 316 -9.77 -16.09 12.42
CA ARG A 316 -9.71 -17.51 12.07
C ARG A 316 -10.93 -17.79 11.18
N THR A 317 -10.83 -17.51 9.89
CA THR A 317 -11.97 -17.55 8.96
C THR A 317 -12.69 -18.90 9.02
N ARG A 318 -14.02 -18.89 8.87
CA ARG A 318 -14.74 -20.06 8.34
C ARG A 318 -14.00 -20.47 7.06
N ARG A 319 -13.73 -21.77 6.88
CA ARG A 319 -13.05 -22.28 5.68
C ARG A 319 -13.69 -21.67 4.43
N LEU A 320 -12.92 -20.93 3.63
CA LEU A 320 -13.41 -20.33 2.40
C LEU A 320 -13.73 -21.46 1.40
N PRO A 321 -14.99 -21.63 0.96
CA PRO A 321 -15.34 -22.68 0.00
C PRO A 321 -14.58 -22.52 -1.31
N TRP A 322 -14.28 -23.63 -1.98
CA TRP A 322 -13.51 -23.61 -3.23
C TRP A 322 -14.17 -22.77 -4.32
N GLU A 323 -15.49 -22.82 -4.43
CA GLU A 323 -16.26 -22.05 -5.40
C GLU A 323 -16.11 -20.54 -5.15
N ARG A 324 -16.09 -20.13 -3.87
CA ARG A 324 -15.85 -18.72 -3.50
C ARG A 324 -14.41 -18.29 -3.72
N HIS A 325 -13.45 -19.18 -3.45
CA HIS A 325 -12.04 -18.97 -3.80
C HIS A 325 -11.87 -18.67 -5.30
N VAL A 326 -12.51 -19.48 -6.15
CA VAL A 326 -12.48 -19.27 -7.60
C VAL A 326 -13.15 -17.96 -7.99
N ALA A 327 -14.34 -17.66 -7.46
CA ALA A 327 -15.06 -16.43 -7.76
C ALA A 327 -14.26 -15.19 -7.36
N LEU A 328 -13.67 -15.19 -6.15
CA LEU A 328 -12.84 -14.10 -5.66
C LEU A 328 -11.60 -13.87 -6.52
N GLY A 329 -10.88 -14.94 -6.90
CA GLY A 329 -9.71 -14.76 -7.75
C GLY A 329 -10.07 -14.21 -9.14
N ASN A 330 -11.23 -14.57 -9.69
CA ASN A 330 -11.71 -14.02 -10.97
C ASN A 330 -12.12 -12.53 -10.84
N ALA A 331 -12.79 -12.16 -9.75
CA ALA A 331 -13.12 -10.76 -9.49
C ALA A 331 -11.84 -9.93 -9.28
N MET A 332 -10.89 -10.45 -8.50
CA MET A 332 -9.60 -9.81 -8.24
C MET A 332 -8.80 -9.59 -9.53
N THR A 333 -8.73 -10.59 -10.42
CA THR A 333 -8.02 -10.43 -11.70
C THR A 333 -8.65 -9.42 -12.63
N SER A 334 -9.95 -9.19 -12.52
CA SER A 334 -10.64 -8.17 -13.33
C SER A 334 -10.21 -6.74 -13.03
N LEU A 335 -9.63 -6.49 -11.85
CA LEU A 335 -9.13 -5.18 -11.46
C LEU A 335 -7.74 -4.88 -12.05
N MET A 336 -7.03 -5.90 -12.54
CA MET A 336 -5.65 -5.78 -12.98
C MET A 336 -5.58 -5.41 -14.46
N SER A 337 -4.62 -4.58 -14.83
CA SER A 337 -4.15 -4.39 -16.20
C SER A 337 -2.80 -5.08 -16.44
N GLU A 338 -2.01 -5.23 -15.37
CA GLU A 338 -0.68 -5.82 -15.40
C GLU A 338 -0.43 -6.60 -14.11
N TYR A 339 0.23 -7.75 -14.23
CA TYR A 339 0.69 -8.54 -13.10
C TYR A 339 2.10 -9.05 -13.39
N TRP A 340 3.02 -8.77 -12.47
CA TRP A 340 4.41 -9.16 -12.60
C TRP A 340 4.95 -9.68 -11.27
N GLU A 341 5.50 -10.89 -11.29
CA GLU A 341 6.28 -11.40 -10.17
C GLU A 341 7.73 -10.95 -10.35
N VAL A 342 8.22 -10.18 -9.39
CA VAL A 342 9.58 -9.64 -9.45
C VAL A 342 10.56 -10.80 -9.32
N PRO A 343 11.53 -10.96 -10.25
CA PRO A 343 12.48 -12.07 -10.17
C PRO A 343 13.29 -12.05 -8.88
N PRO A 344 13.63 -13.22 -8.32
CA PRO A 344 14.59 -13.28 -7.21
C PRO A 344 15.96 -12.75 -7.68
N LEU A 345 16.70 -12.15 -6.75
CA LEU A 345 18.03 -11.61 -7.02
C LEU A 345 19.00 -12.74 -7.36
N GLY A 346 18.93 -13.85 -6.64
CA GLY A 346 19.74 -15.05 -6.87
C GLY A 346 18.93 -16.28 -7.26
N ALA A 347 19.48 -17.09 -8.17
CA ALA A 347 18.84 -18.34 -8.57
C ALA A 347 18.73 -19.35 -7.40
N PRO A 348 17.67 -20.17 -7.34
CA PRO A 348 17.44 -21.13 -6.25
C PRO A 348 18.61 -22.06 -5.96
N GLU A 349 19.37 -22.43 -7.00
CA GLU A 349 20.56 -23.29 -6.89
C GLU A 349 21.71 -22.62 -6.13
N LEU A 350 21.75 -21.28 -6.15
CA LEU A 350 22.74 -20.46 -5.46
C LEU A 350 22.27 -20.03 -4.07
N THR A 351 20.96 -19.86 -3.90
CA THR A 351 20.34 -19.25 -2.72
C THR A 351 19.66 -20.24 -1.78
N ARG A 352 19.54 -21.53 -2.12
CA ARG A 352 18.85 -22.57 -1.31
C ARG A 352 17.51 -22.10 -0.73
N GLN A 353 16.70 -21.44 -1.54
CA GLN A 353 15.38 -20.94 -1.15
C GLN A 353 14.47 -22.06 -0.66
N THR A 354 13.74 -21.81 0.43
CA THR A 354 12.84 -22.80 1.06
C THR A 354 11.37 -22.43 1.00
N ARG A 355 11.05 -21.19 0.60
CA ARG A 355 9.69 -20.62 0.63
C ARG A 355 9.14 -20.20 -0.74
N ALA A 356 9.70 -20.75 -1.81
CA ALA A 356 9.23 -20.53 -3.17
C ALA A 356 9.07 -21.85 -3.94
N SER A 357 8.13 -21.88 -4.88
CA SER A 357 7.98 -22.95 -5.86
C SER A 357 8.93 -22.69 -7.02
N VAL A 358 10.02 -23.46 -7.13
CA VAL A 358 11.05 -23.29 -8.19
C VAL A 358 10.46 -23.35 -9.60
N ALA A 359 9.43 -24.18 -9.80
CA ALA A 359 8.74 -24.29 -11.09
C ALA A 359 8.02 -23.00 -11.50
N GLU A 360 7.62 -22.19 -10.52
CA GLU A 360 6.83 -20.98 -10.73
C GLU A 360 7.66 -19.69 -10.69
N LEU A 361 8.93 -19.76 -10.28
CA LEU A 361 9.80 -18.59 -10.22
C LEU A 361 10.08 -18.01 -11.61
N ALA A 362 10.08 -16.67 -11.67
CA ALA A 362 10.70 -15.97 -12.78
C ALA A 362 12.21 -16.28 -12.81
N PRO A 363 12.84 -16.30 -13.99
CA PRO A 363 14.30 -16.45 -14.09
C PRO A 363 15.01 -15.41 -13.24
N ALA A 364 15.84 -15.86 -12.31
CA ALA A 364 16.56 -15.00 -11.38
C ALA A 364 17.46 -14.00 -12.10
N VAL A 365 17.71 -12.87 -11.47
CA VAL A 365 18.57 -11.81 -12.01
C VAL A 365 20.02 -12.26 -12.10
N VAL A 366 20.50 -12.96 -11.08
CA VAL A 366 21.83 -13.58 -11.06
C VAL A 366 21.70 -15.10 -10.96
N SER A 367 21.91 -15.78 -12.09
CA SER A 367 21.94 -17.24 -12.18
C SER A 367 23.34 -17.80 -12.43
N ASP A 368 24.27 -16.99 -12.95
CA ASP A 368 25.64 -17.42 -13.19
C ASP A 368 26.44 -17.44 -11.88
N ALA A 369 27.02 -18.60 -11.56
CA ALA A 369 27.75 -18.82 -10.31
C ALA A 369 29.03 -17.97 -10.20
N ARG A 370 29.62 -17.56 -11.33
CA ARG A 370 30.79 -16.66 -11.33
C ARG A 370 30.34 -15.24 -11.03
N VAL A 371 29.29 -14.73 -11.69
CA VAL A 371 28.71 -13.40 -11.40
C VAL A 371 28.24 -13.32 -9.95
N TRP A 372 27.62 -14.37 -9.43
CA TRP A 372 27.21 -14.47 -8.02
C TRP A 372 28.37 -14.28 -7.03
N ARG A 373 29.55 -14.81 -7.34
CA ARG A 373 30.76 -14.61 -6.52
C ARG A 373 31.36 -13.23 -6.70
N GLU A 374 31.49 -12.78 -7.96
CA GLU A 374 32.13 -11.49 -8.29
C GLU A 374 31.34 -10.28 -7.77
N THR A 375 30.01 -10.36 -7.73
CA THR A 375 29.14 -9.32 -7.14
C THR A 375 29.16 -9.28 -5.61
N GLY A 376 29.71 -10.31 -4.95
CA GLY A 376 29.71 -10.43 -3.49
C GLY A 376 28.42 -11.01 -2.89
N LEU A 377 27.41 -11.32 -3.71
CA LEU A 377 26.17 -11.98 -3.25
C LEU A 377 26.44 -13.29 -2.51
N GLY A 378 27.40 -14.08 -2.99
CA GLY A 378 27.79 -15.33 -2.34
C GLY A 378 28.47 -15.21 -0.98
N ALA A 379 28.86 -13.99 -0.56
CA ALA A 379 29.40 -13.73 0.76
C ALA A 379 28.32 -13.31 1.78
N MET A 380 27.10 -13.01 1.32
CA MET A 380 25.99 -12.62 2.19
C MET A 380 25.47 -13.83 2.99
N ALA A 381 24.88 -13.56 4.15
CA ALA A 381 24.30 -14.61 4.97
C ALA A 381 23.17 -15.32 4.21
N GLN A 382 23.13 -16.64 4.32
CA GLN A 382 22.09 -17.50 3.71
C GLN A 382 20.65 -17.02 4.01
N ALA A 383 20.47 -16.40 5.19
CA ALA A 383 19.20 -15.87 5.66
C ALA A 383 18.66 -14.74 4.75
N GLU A 384 19.53 -14.02 4.03
CA GLU A 384 19.16 -12.94 3.09
C GLU A 384 18.30 -13.42 1.92
N PHE A 385 18.42 -14.70 1.56
CA PHE A 385 17.72 -15.31 0.42
C PHE A 385 16.83 -16.50 0.80
N GLY A 386 17.15 -17.21 1.90
CA GLY A 386 16.58 -18.52 2.20
C GLY A 386 15.07 -18.57 2.45
N ALA A 387 14.44 -17.43 2.72
CA ALA A 387 13.01 -17.30 3.03
C ALA A 387 12.21 -16.56 1.93
N TYR A 388 12.75 -16.43 0.72
CA TYR A 388 12.07 -15.75 -0.38
C TYR A 388 10.69 -16.35 -0.67
N THR A 389 9.68 -15.49 -0.58
CA THR A 389 8.33 -15.62 -1.15
C THR A 389 8.30 -14.75 -2.42
N HIS A 390 7.42 -15.00 -3.38
CA HIS A 390 7.36 -14.11 -4.55
C HIS A 390 6.96 -12.70 -4.08
N MET A 391 7.40 -11.66 -4.80
CA MET A 391 6.88 -10.30 -4.66
C MET A 391 6.08 -9.97 -5.91
N ALA A 392 4.86 -9.44 -5.75
CA ALA A 392 3.96 -9.19 -6.87
C ALA A 392 3.72 -7.70 -7.09
N TYR A 393 4.19 -7.20 -8.22
CA TYR A 393 3.78 -5.90 -8.72
C TYR A 393 2.49 -6.05 -9.53
N ILE A 394 1.56 -5.13 -9.31
CA ILE A 394 0.25 -5.11 -9.96
C ILE A 394 -0.04 -3.69 -10.40
N LYS A 395 -0.41 -3.53 -11.67
CA LYS A 395 -1.04 -2.31 -12.16
C LYS A 395 -2.54 -2.53 -12.26
N LEU A 396 -3.31 -1.62 -11.68
CA LEU A 396 -4.78 -1.62 -11.74
C LEU A 396 -5.28 -0.96 -13.04
N GLN A 397 -6.53 -1.24 -13.42
CA GLN A 397 -7.19 -0.68 -14.62
C GLN A 397 -7.60 0.79 -14.47
#